data_AF-M6DMC4-F1
#
_entry.id   AF-M6DMC4-F1
#
_cell.length_a   1.000
_cell.length_b   1.000
_cell.length_c   1.000
_cell.angle_alpha   90.00
_cell.angle_beta   90.00
_cell.angle_gamma   90.00
#
_symmetry.space_group_name_H-M   'P 1'
#
loop_
_entity.id
_entity.type
_entity.pdbx_description
1 polymer ?
#
loop_
_entity_poly.entity_id
_entity_poly.type
_entity_poly.pdbx_seq_one_letter_code
_entity_poly.pdbx_strand_id
1 'polypeptide(L)'
;MLYYFNFVQGPFFNETDADTKKNATQKLVPRALWWFRWGAMFTFLSGIVMIAIALGAQGIPHNSQWVVVILVGALFGTVMWANVWFVIWPNQKVVIAKAKGETTVDPAPNANRAFVASRTNTLFSIPMLFAMGAARNLPLNYSPEKLRVFLGIIVLLIVIFEVNALRADQNGPTVKPIKTVKAVITSGVIFALVTYVLMEVLLTA
;
A
#
# COMPACT_ATOMS: atom_id res chain seq x y z
N MET A 1 -7.88 8.83 0.48
CA MET A 1 -8.31 8.03 1.66
C MET A 1 -7.16 7.40 2.44
N LEU A 2 -6.21 6.68 1.82
CA LEU A 2 -5.07 6.09 2.53
C LEU A 2 -4.29 7.11 3.39
N TYR A 3 -3.89 8.24 2.79
CA TYR A 3 -3.20 9.32 3.49
C TYR A 3 -4.07 10.00 4.55
N TYR A 4 -5.39 10.07 4.35
CA TYR A 4 -6.31 10.60 5.36
C TYR A 4 -6.25 9.78 6.66
N PHE A 5 -6.32 8.44 6.58
CA PHE A 5 -6.23 7.60 7.77
C PHE A 5 -4.88 7.73 8.48
N ASN A 6 -3.80 7.89 7.70
CA ASN A 6 -2.43 7.87 8.21
C ASN A 6 -1.93 9.22 8.73
N PHE A 7 -2.36 10.33 8.14
CA PHE A 7 -1.83 11.67 8.42
C PHE A 7 -2.86 12.60 9.06
N VAL A 8 -4.15 12.25 9.02
CA VAL A 8 -5.22 13.11 9.57
C VAL A 8 -5.96 12.38 10.69
N GLN A 9 -6.65 11.28 10.39
CA GLN A 9 -7.50 10.59 11.37
C GLN A 9 -6.69 9.99 12.52
N GLY A 10 -5.56 9.32 12.23
CA GLY A 10 -4.70 8.71 13.24
C GLY A 10 -4.19 9.72 14.27
N PRO A 11 -3.51 10.81 13.85
CA PRO A 11 -3.08 11.88 14.75
C PRO A 11 -4.25 12.51 15.53
N PHE A 12 -5.36 12.85 14.87
CA PHE A 12 -6.55 13.39 15.54
C PHE A 12 -7.06 12.46 16.66
N PHE A 13 -7.06 11.14 16.45
CA PHE A 13 -7.48 10.16 17.47
C PHE A 13 -6.50 9.98 18.63
N ASN A 14 -5.28 10.51 18.54
CA ASN A 14 -4.31 10.54 19.63
C ASN A 14 -4.44 11.81 20.49
N GLU A 15 -5.02 12.88 19.93
CA GLU A 15 -5.17 14.19 20.56
C GLU A 15 -6.57 14.40 21.18
N THR A 16 -7.52 13.53 20.85
CA THR A 16 -8.92 13.66 21.27
C THR A 16 -9.28 12.74 22.45
N ASP A 17 -10.32 13.11 23.20
CA ASP A 17 -10.82 12.35 24.33
C ASP A 17 -11.52 11.03 23.89
N ALA A 18 -11.79 10.16 24.87
CA ALA A 18 -12.35 8.85 24.62
C ALA A 18 -13.76 8.89 24.02
N ASP A 19 -14.60 9.85 24.41
CA ASP A 19 -15.98 9.95 23.92
C ASP A 19 -16.02 10.46 22.48
N THR A 20 -15.20 11.45 22.14
CA THR A 20 -15.05 11.93 20.76
C THR A 20 -14.52 10.82 19.85
N LYS A 21 -13.49 10.08 20.29
CA LYS A 21 -12.93 8.95 19.53
C LYS A 21 -13.94 7.84 19.32
N LYS A 22 -14.73 7.50 20.35
CA LYS A 22 -15.81 6.51 20.26
C LYS A 22 -16.87 6.94 19.25
N ASN A 23 -17.36 8.16 19.35
CA ASN A 23 -18.35 8.72 18.42
C ASN A 23 -17.86 8.72 16.97
N ALA A 24 -16.62 9.14 16.73
CA ALA A 24 -15.99 9.09 15.42
C ALA A 24 -15.85 7.65 14.90
N THR A 25 -15.46 6.71 15.77
CA THR A 25 -15.34 5.28 15.40
C THR A 25 -16.69 4.65 15.04
N GLN A 26 -17.79 5.07 15.69
CA GLN A 26 -19.13 4.58 15.37
C GLN A 26 -19.71 5.19 14.09
N LYS A 27 -19.44 6.48 13.84
CA LYS A 27 -20.14 7.26 12.79
C LYS A 27 -19.25 7.59 11.59
N LEU A 28 -18.04 8.10 11.81
CA LEU A 28 -17.16 8.59 10.75
C LEU A 28 -16.37 7.44 10.09
N VAL A 29 -15.72 6.61 10.90
CA VAL A 29 -14.81 5.54 10.43
C VAL A 29 -15.48 4.57 9.46
N PRO A 30 -16.72 4.07 9.69
CA PRO A 30 -17.36 3.15 8.75
C PRO A 30 -17.60 3.78 7.37
N ARG A 31 -17.96 5.06 7.32
CA ARG A 31 -18.18 5.81 6.06
C ARG A 31 -16.86 6.03 5.33
N ALA A 32 -15.83 6.46 6.05
CA ALA A 32 -14.49 6.63 5.48
C ALA A 32 -13.93 5.30 4.93
N LEU A 33 -14.12 4.20 5.65
CA LEU A 33 -13.65 2.88 5.21
C LEU A 33 -14.42 2.36 4.00
N TRP A 34 -15.72 2.66 3.87
CA TRP A 34 -16.49 2.31 2.68
C TRP A 34 -15.90 2.96 1.43
N TRP A 35 -15.67 4.27 1.47
CA TRP A 35 -15.06 5.02 0.35
C TRP A 35 -13.64 4.56 0.07
N PHE A 36 -12.88 4.21 1.11
CA PHE A 36 -11.54 3.70 0.92
C PHE A 36 -11.50 2.35 0.21
N ARG A 37 -12.36 1.40 0.60
CA ARG A 37 -12.43 0.06 0.00
C ARG A 37 -12.84 0.10 -1.45
N TRP A 38 -13.92 0.82 -1.75
CA TRP A 38 -14.43 0.90 -3.12
C TRP A 38 -13.59 1.80 -4.00
N GLY A 39 -13.01 2.88 -3.45
CA GLY A 39 -12.01 3.67 -4.16
C GLY A 39 -10.77 2.85 -4.54
N ALA A 40 -10.28 2.01 -3.62
CA ALA A 40 -9.18 1.08 -3.90
C ALA A 40 -9.56 0.04 -4.96
N MET A 41 -10.77 -0.54 -4.89
CA MET A 41 -11.27 -1.49 -5.88
C MET A 41 -11.38 -0.87 -7.27
N PHE A 42 -11.98 0.32 -7.38
CA PHE A 42 -12.13 1.01 -8.65
C PHE A 42 -10.77 1.37 -9.27
N THR A 43 -9.83 1.85 -8.44
CA THR A 43 -8.46 2.14 -8.89
C THR A 43 -7.75 0.88 -9.38
N PHE A 44 -7.90 -0.24 -8.68
CA PHE A 44 -7.29 -1.51 -9.08
C PHE A 44 -7.85 -2.02 -10.42
N LEU A 45 -9.18 -2.07 -10.56
CA LEU A 45 -9.82 -2.52 -11.79
C LEU A 45 -9.54 -1.60 -12.97
N SER A 46 -9.60 -0.28 -12.77
CA SER A 46 -9.26 0.68 -13.83
C SER A 46 -7.79 0.55 -14.26
N GLY A 47 -6.86 0.33 -13.32
CA GLY A 47 -5.47 0.04 -13.62
C GLY A 47 -5.29 -1.21 -14.50
N ILE A 48 -5.97 -2.31 -14.16
CA ILE A 48 -5.96 -3.54 -14.97
C ILE A 48 -6.49 -3.27 -16.38
N VAL A 49 -7.64 -2.58 -16.49
CA VAL A 49 -8.24 -2.25 -17.78
C VAL A 49 -7.30 -1.37 -18.62
N MET A 50 -6.66 -0.37 -18.03
CA MET A 50 -5.71 0.49 -18.73
C MET A 50 -4.50 -0.28 -19.27
N ILE A 51 -3.96 -1.22 -18.49
CA ILE A 51 -2.86 -2.08 -18.94
C ILE A 51 -3.34 -3.02 -20.05
N ALA A 52 -4.53 -3.59 -19.94
CA ALA A 52 -5.10 -4.45 -20.98
C ALA A 52 -5.32 -3.71 -22.31
N ILE A 53 -5.83 -2.47 -22.26
CA ILE A 53 -5.98 -1.61 -23.44
C ILE A 53 -4.62 -1.29 -24.06
N ALA A 54 -3.61 -0.99 -23.24
CA ALA A 54 -2.26 -0.70 -23.70
C ALA A 54 -1.63 -1.89 -24.45
N LEU A 55 -1.75 -3.09 -23.92
CA LEU A 55 -1.20 -4.30 -24.54
C LEU A 55 -1.99 -4.76 -25.76
N GLY A 56 -3.32 -4.65 -25.73
CA GLY A 56 -4.20 -5.12 -26.80
C GLY A 56 -4.44 -4.05 -27.87
N ALA A 57 -5.28 -3.06 -27.56
CA ALA A 57 -5.75 -2.08 -28.54
C ALA A 57 -4.65 -1.12 -29.01
N GLN A 58 -3.68 -0.79 -28.14
CA GLN A 58 -2.56 0.09 -28.49
C GLN A 58 -1.32 -0.67 -28.97
N GLY A 59 -1.31 -2.00 -28.87
CA GLY A 59 -0.23 -2.86 -29.35
C GLY A 59 1.13 -2.64 -28.67
N ILE A 60 1.15 -2.11 -27.43
CA ILE A 60 2.41 -1.90 -26.71
C ILE A 60 3.05 -3.26 -26.41
N PRO A 61 4.31 -3.52 -26.82
CA PRO A 61 4.96 -4.80 -26.57
C PRO A 61 5.05 -5.13 -25.07
N HIS A 62 4.78 -6.39 -24.71
CA HIS A 62 4.81 -6.87 -23.32
C HIS A 62 6.16 -6.70 -22.63
N ASN A 63 7.24 -6.64 -23.41
CA ASN A 63 8.62 -6.44 -22.95
C ASN A 63 9.09 -5.00 -23.19
N SER A 64 8.21 -4.03 -23.41
CA SER A 64 8.61 -2.63 -23.50
C SER A 64 8.93 -2.05 -22.12
N GLN A 65 9.82 -1.05 -22.07
CA GLN A 65 10.14 -0.33 -20.82
C GLN A 65 8.88 0.12 -20.08
N TRP A 66 7.92 0.71 -20.79
CA TRP A 66 6.67 1.18 -20.18
C TRP A 66 5.94 0.06 -19.44
N VAL A 67 5.78 -1.11 -20.07
CA VAL A 67 5.10 -2.26 -19.46
C VAL A 67 5.85 -2.74 -18.21
N VAL A 68 7.17 -2.83 -18.28
CA VAL A 68 7.99 -3.28 -17.14
C VAL A 68 7.83 -2.34 -15.95
N VAL A 69 7.94 -1.04 -16.18
CA VAL A 69 7.89 -0.04 -15.11
C VAL A 69 6.48 0.12 -14.56
N ILE A 70 5.44 0.11 -15.41
CA ILE A 70 4.05 0.20 -14.92
C ILE A 70 3.64 -1.03 -14.12
N LEU A 71 4.17 -2.22 -14.46
CA LEU A 71 3.95 -3.46 -13.71
C LEU A 71 4.52 -3.38 -12.28
N VAL A 72 5.64 -2.68 -12.07
CA VAL A 72 6.13 -2.41 -10.69
C VAL A 72 5.09 -1.65 -9.88
N GLY A 73 4.54 -0.57 -10.44
CA GLY A 73 3.45 0.18 -9.82
C GLY A 73 2.21 -0.69 -9.57
N ALA A 74 1.84 -1.54 -10.54
CA ALA A 74 0.72 -2.46 -10.43
C ALA A 74 0.93 -3.52 -9.34
N LEU A 75 2.14 -4.06 -9.17
CA LEU A 75 2.46 -5.03 -8.12
C LEU A 75 2.25 -4.44 -6.72
N PHE A 76 2.80 -3.25 -6.46
CA PHE A 76 2.55 -2.54 -5.20
C PHE A 76 1.05 -2.25 -5.01
N GLY A 77 0.38 -1.73 -6.04
CA GLY A 77 -1.06 -1.44 -6.00
C GLY A 77 -1.92 -2.68 -5.71
N THR A 78 -1.53 -3.84 -6.24
CA THR A 78 -2.23 -5.12 -6.03
C THR A 78 -2.14 -5.56 -4.57
N VAL A 79 -0.93 -5.57 -4.00
CA VAL A 79 -0.74 -5.92 -2.57
C VAL A 79 -1.45 -4.93 -1.67
N MET A 80 -1.37 -3.63 -2.00
CA MET A 80 -2.08 -2.60 -1.25
C MET A 80 -3.60 -2.79 -1.29
N TRP A 81 -4.17 -3.08 -2.46
CA TRP A 81 -5.59 -3.40 -2.60
C TRP A 81 -5.97 -4.62 -1.77
N ALA A 82 -5.16 -5.69 -1.81
CA ALA A 82 -5.38 -6.89 -1.02
C ALA A 82 -5.38 -6.58 0.49
N ASN A 83 -4.44 -5.75 0.96
CA ASN A 83 -4.40 -5.30 2.35
C ASN A 83 -5.68 -4.55 2.76
N VAL A 84 -6.24 -3.71 1.88
CA VAL A 84 -7.50 -3.00 2.18
C VAL A 84 -8.65 -3.98 2.40
N TRP A 85 -8.79 -4.97 1.52
CA TRP A 85 -9.94 -5.87 1.52
C TRP A 85 -9.84 -7.03 2.51
N PHE A 86 -8.65 -7.60 2.68
CA PHE A 86 -8.44 -8.83 3.42
C PHE A 86 -7.79 -8.64 4.78
N VAL A 87 -7.17 -7.47 5.05
CA VAL A 87 -6.52 -7.20 6.33
C VAL A 87 -7.19 -6.04 7.05
N ILE A 88 -7.18 -4.84 6.46
CA ILE A 88 -7.69 -3.62 7.10
C ILE A 88 -9.19 -3.75 7.37
N TRP A 89 -9.99 -4.11 6.37
CA TRP A 89 -11.44 -4.16 6.53
C TRP A 89 -11.91 -5.19 7.58
N PRO A 90 -11.48 -6.47 7.55
CA PRO A 90 -11.90 -7.44 8.55
C PRO A 90 -11.57 -7.04 9.98
N ASN A 91 -10.36 -6.52 10.20
CA ASN A 91 -9.92 -6.05 11.52
C ASN A 91 -10.71 -4.80 11.97
N GLN A 92 -10.97 -3.85 11.07
CA GLN A 92 -11.76 -2.66 11.39
C GLN A 92 -13.22 -2.98 11.72
N LYS A 93 -13.80 -4.05 11.16
CA LYS A 93 -15.15 -4.50 11.58
C LYS A 93 -15.20 -4.82 13.07
N VAL A 94 -14.17 -5.47 13.62
CA VAL A 94 -14.10 -5.79 15.07
C VAL A 94 -14.01 -4.51 15.90
N VAL A 95 -13.17 -3.56 15.47
CA VAL A 95 -13.01 -2.26 16.13
C VAL A 95 -14.33 -1.48 16.16
N ILE A 96 -15.04 -1.44 15.03
CA ILE A 96 -16.34 -0.76 14.90
C ILE A 96 -17.40 -1.46 15.76
N ALA A 97 -17.48 -2.80 15.71
CA ALA A 97 -18.42 -3.57 16.50
C ALA A 97 -18.21 -3.32 18.00
N LYS A 98 -16.95 -3.29 18.46
CA LYS A 98 -16.64 -2.97 19.86
C LYS A 98 -17.09 -1.57 20.23
N ALA A 99 -16.80 -0.58 19.37
CA ALA A 99 -17.21 0.80 19.62
C ALA A 99 -18.74 0.95 19.74
N LYS A 100 -19.51 0.15 19.00
CA LYS A 100 -20.97 0.10 19.06
C LYS A 100 -21.54 -0.77 20.19
N GLY A 101 -20.70 -1.47 20.94
CA GLY A 101 -21.15 -2.41 21.97
C GLY A 101 -21.69 -3.75 21.43
N GLU A 102 -21.43 -4.06 20.15
CA GLU A 102 -21.92 -5.26 19.46
C GLU A 102 -21.03 -6.50 19.71
N THR A 103 -19.87 -6.34 20.33
CA THR A 103 -18.96 -7.45 20.65
C THR A 103 -18.18 -7.22 21.94
N THR A 104 -17.81 -8.31 22.61
CA THR A 104 -16.95 -8.30 23.81
C THR A 104 -15.46 -8.42 23.47
N VAL A 105 -15.11 -8.87 22.26
CA VAL A 105 -13.72 -9.08 21.80
C VAL A 105 -12.87 -7.83 22.01
N ASP A 106 -11.63 -8.01 22.48
CA ASP A 106 -10.66 -6.92 22.60
C ASP A 106 -10.30 -6.38 21.21
N PRO A 107 -10.57 -5.09 20.92
CA PRO A 107 -10.27 -4.51 19.62
C PRO A 107 -8.79 -4.19 19.44
N ALA A 108 -7.97 -4.16 20.50
CA ALA A 108 -6.61 -3.62 20.43
C ALA A 108 -5.70 -4.39 19.44
N PRO A 109 -5.68 -5.74 19.40
CA PRO A 109 -4.89 -6.47 18.41
C PRO A 109 -5.34 -6.18 16.97
N ASN A 110 -6.66 -6.12 16.75
CA ASN A 110 -7.26 -5.85 15.44
C ASN A 110 -6.96 -4.41 14.97
N ALA A 111 -7.10 -3.43 15.87
CA ALA A 111 -6.77 -2.04 15.59
C ALA A 111 -5.29 -1.87 15.21
N ASN A 112 -4.39 -2.49 15.98
CA ASN A 112 -2.96 -2.45 15.71
C ASN A 112 -2.63 -3.11 14.36
N ARG A 113 -3.22 -4.26 14.05
CA ARG A 113 -3.02 -4.94 12.77
C ARG A 113 -3.52 -4.13 11.57
N ALA A 114 -4.72 -3.56 11.66
CA ALA A 114 -5.25 -2.68 10.62
C ALA A 114 -4.39 -1.42 10.44
N PHE A 115 -3.86 -0.88 11.54
CA PHE A 115 -2.98 0.28 11.51
C PHE A 115 -1.65 -0.02 10.83
N VAL A 116 -0.99 -1.12 11.20
CA VAL A 116 0.29 -1.55 10.59
C VAL A 116 0.10 -1.82 9.09
N ALA A 117 -0.95 -2.54 8.68
CA ALA A 117 -1.24 -2.75 7.26
C ALA A 117 -1.48 -1.44 6.50
N SER A 118 -2.17 -0.46 7.12
CA SER A 118 -2.37 0.87 6.54
C SER A 118 -1.07 1.66 6.40
N ARG A 119 -0.14 1.50 7.35
CA ARG A 119 1.20 2.11 7.31
C ARG A 119 2.08 1.47 6.24
N THR A 120 2.05 0.15 6.12
CA THR A 120 2.70 -0.58 5.01
C THR A 120 2.18 -0.12 3.66
N ASN A 121 0.86 0.02 3.50
CA ASN A 121 0.29 0.58 2.28
C ASN A 121 0.77 2.01 1.98
N THR A 122 0.92 2.85 3.01
CA THR A 122 1.44 4.22 2.85
C THR A 122 2.92 4.23 2.47
N LEU A 123 3.70 3.27 2.98
CA LEU A 123 5.09 3.07 2.57
C LEU A 123 5.15 2.66 1.09
N PHE A 124 4.35 1.66 0.69
CA PHE A 124 4.29 1.14 -0.68
C PHE A 124 3.70 2.13 -1.69
N SER A 125 2.86 3.08 -1.26
CA SER A 125 2.28 4.05 -2.18
C SER A 125 3.32 4.98 -2.81
N ILE A 126 4.45 5.20 -2.14
CA ILE A 126 5.52 6.06 -2.63
C ILE A 126 6.26 5.43 -3.83
N PRO A 127 6.87 4.23 -3.74
CA PRO A 127 7.47 3.56 -4.90
C PRO A 127 6.43 3.22 -5.99
N MET A 128 5.17 2.95 -5.61
CA MET A 128 4.09 2.75 -6.57
C MET A 128 3.84 4.00 -7.43
N LEU A 129 3.63 5.16 -6.81
CA LEU A 129 3.40 6.43 -7.52
C LEU A 129 4.64 6.84 -8.33
N PHE A 130 5.83 6.62 -7.77
CA PHE A 130 7.09 6.82 -8.50
C PHE A 130 7.11 5.98 -9.77
N ALA A 131 6.86 4.66 -9.70
CA ALA A 131 6.87 3.79 -10.86
C ALA A 131 5.79 4.17 -11.89
N MET A 132 4.58 4.50 -11.45
CA MET A 132 3.50 4.95 -12.35
C MET A 132 3.85 6.24 -13.09
N GLY A 133 4.50 7.20 -12.40
CA GLY A 133 4.99 8.43 -13.02
C GLY A 133 6.19 8.17 -13.95
N ALA A 134 7.15 7.36 -13.51
CA ALA A 134 8.37 7.03 -14.23
C ALA A 134 8.06 6.29 -15.55
N ALA A 135 7.04 5.43 -15.57
CA ALA A 135 6.71 4.61 -16.75
C ALA A 135 6.60 5.42 -18.04
N ARG A 136 6.11 6.68 -17.98
CA ARG A 136 6.00 7.57 -19.14
C ARG A 136 7.04 8.69 -19.18
N ASN A 137 7.55 9.12 -18.03
CA ASN A 137 8.31 10.37 -17.93
C ASN A 137 9.81 10.16 -17.68
N LEU A 138 10.23 8.93 -17.36
CA LEU A 138 11.63 8.62 -17.08
C LEU A 138 12.19 7.75 -18.22
N PRO A 139 13.01 8.31 -19.13
CA PRO A 139 13.74 7.50 -20.10
C PRO A 139 14.77 6.65 -19.35
N LEU A 140 14.77 5.34 -19.58
CA LEU A 140 15.75 4.41 -19.03
C LEU A 140 16.52 3.80 -20.19
N ASN A 141 17.80 3.49 -19.96
CA ASN A 141 18.48 2.59 -20.87
C ASN A 141 17.93 1.18 -20.60
N TYR A 142 17.28 0.57 -21.59
CA TYR A 142 16.43 -0.61 -21.36
C TYR A 142 16.85 -1.81 -22.21
N SER A 143 17.13 -2.93 -21.54
CA SER A 143 17.37 -4.26 -22.09
C SER A 143 16.39 -5.28 -21.50
N PRO A 144 15.67 -6.05 -22.34
CA PRO A 144 14.64 -6.98 -21.88
C PRO A 144 15.21 -8.25 -21.22
N GLU A 145 16.50 -8.54 -21.35
CA GLU A 145 17.11 -9.80 -20.91
C GLU A 145 17.02 -10.02 -19.39
N LYS A 146 17.17 -8.93 -18.62
CA LYS A 146 17.21 -8.95 -17.15
C LYS A 146 15.85 -8.68 -16.49
N LEU A 147 14.79 -8.53 -17.29
CA LEU A 147 13.44 -8.21 -16.80
C LEU A 147 12.95 -9.16 -15.70
N ARG A 148 13.11 -10.47 -15.91
CA ARG A 148 12.61 -11.50 -14.98
C ARG A 148 13.31 -11.40 -13.62
N VAL A 149 14.62 -11.13 -13.63
CA VAL A 149 15.42 -10.95 -12.41
C VAL A 149 14.98 -9.69 -11.69
N PHE A 150 14.82 -8.58 -12.41
CA PHE A 150 14.34 -7.32 -11.85
C PHE A 150 12.97 -7.45 -11.18
N LEU A 151 11.96 -7.98 -11.89
CA LEU A 151 10.63 -8.19 -11.31
C LEU A 151 10.64 -9.19 -10.16
N GLY A 152 11.47 -10.24 -10.24
CA GLY A 152 11.65 -11.21 -9.16
C GLY A 152 12.17 -10.55 -7.87
N ILE A 153 13.15 -9.65 -7.98
CA ILE A 153 13.67 -8.89 -6.83
C ILE A 153 12.59 -7.95 -6.26
N ILE A 154 11.85 -7.24 -7.11
CA ILE A 154 10.77 -6.37 -6.65
C ILE A 154 9.70 -7.16 -5.89
N VAL A 155 9.25 -8.29 -6.43
CA VAL A 155 8.29 -9.17 -5.77
C VAL A 155 8.85 -9.69 -4.44
N LEU A 156 10.11 -10.13 -4.41
CA LEU A 156 10.75 -10.59 -3.18
C LEU A 156 10.77 -9.50 -2.10
N LEU A 157 11.15 -8.27 -2.45
CA LEU A 157 11.14 -7.14 -1.51
C LEU A 157 9.73 -6.87 -0.99
N ILE A 158 8.73 -6.80 -1.87
CA ILE A 158 7.32 -6.61 -1.47
C ILE A 158 6.89 -7.70 -0.49
N VAL A 159 7.19 -8.97 -0.80
CA VAL A 159 6.83 -10.12 0.05
C VAL A 159 7.52 -10.04 1.41
N ILE A 160 8.81 -9.67 1.47
CA ILE A 160 9.54 -9.50 2.74
C ILE A 160 8.84 -8.45 3.62
N PHE A 161 8.55 -7.27 3.07
CA PHE A 161 7.88 -6.20 3.83
C PHE A 161 6.47 -6.60 4.26
N GLU A 162 5.70 -7.22 3.36
CA GLU A 162 4.33 -7.63 3.63
C GLU A 162 4.26 -8.75 4.68
N VAL A 163 5.09 -9.79 4.54
CA VAL A 163 5.17 -10.88 5.53
C VAL A 163 5.59 -10.34 6.89
N ASN A 164 6.56 -9.42 6.95
CA ASN A 164 6.92 -8.77 8.20
C ASN A 164 5.74 -8.02 8.82
N ALA A 165 4.99 -7.24 8.03
CA ALA A 165 3.81 -6.52 8.52
C ALA A 165 2.70 -7.45 9.05
N LEU A 166 2.53 -8.62 8.43
CA LEU A 166 1.47 -9.58 8.76
C LEU A 166 1.86 -10.63 9.81
N ARG A 167 3.14 -10.92 10.02
CA ARG A 167 3.55 -12.04 10.88
C ARG A 167 4.47 -11.64 12.02
N ALA A 168 5.21 -10.54 11.90
CA ALA A 168 6.05 -10.10 12.98
C ALA A 168 5.23 -9.62 14.18
N ASP A 169 5.85 -9.69 15.35
CA ASP A 169 5.34 -9.03 16.55
C ASP A 169 5.08 -7.55 16.23
N GLN A 170 3.83 -7.14 16.44
CA GLN A 170 3.37 -5.78 16.13
C GLN A 170 4.04 -4.74 17.03
N ASN A 171 4.69 -5.14 18.12
CA ASN A 171 5.49 -4.26 18.98
C ASN A 171 7.00 -4.55 18.87
N GLY A 172 7.39 -5.49 18.01
CA GLY A 172 8.76 -5.87 17.75
C GLY A 172 9.56 -4.80 17.01
N PRO A 173 10.90 -4.96 16.94
CA PRO A 173 11.82 -3.97 16.41
C PRO A 173 11.63 -3.68 14.91
N THR A 174 11.07 -4.62 14.15
CA THR A 174 10.85 -4.46 12.70
C THR A 174 9.55 -3.73 12.35
N VAL A 175 8.55 -3.73 13.23
CA VAL A 175 7.24 -3.08 13.02
C VAL A 175 7.16 -1.73 13.74
N LYS A 176 7.83 -1.59 14.89
CA LYS A 176 7.81 -0.36 15.68
C LYS A 176 8.16 0.91 14.89
N PRO A 177 9.18 0.93 14.01
CA PRO A 177 9.53 2.13 13.24
C PRO A 177 8.38 2.62 12.35
N ILE A 178 7.71 1.71 11.64
CA ILE A 178 6.64 2.06 10.68
C ILE A 178 5.36 2.55 11.34
N LYS A 179 5.26 2.56 12.67
CA LYS A 179 4.13 3.18 13.37
C LYS A 179 4.19 4.71 13.35
N THR A 180 5.36 5.30 13.09
CA THR A 180 5.52 6.75 13.01
C THR A 180 5.37 7.26 11.58
N VAL A 181 4.78 8.46 11.43
CA VAL A 181 4.58 9.11 10.11
C VAL A 181 5.93 9.36 9.42
N LYS A 182 6.89 9.94 10.15
CA LYS A 182 8.22 10.26 9.63
C LYS A 182 8.92 9.02 9.06
N ALA A 183 8.98 7.93 9.83
CA ALA A 183 9.65 6.73 9.37
C ALA A 183 8.98 6.09 8.16
N VAL A 184 7.64 6.08 8.08
CA VAL A 184 6.93 5.54 6.90
C VAL A 184 7.25 6.34 5.65
N ILE A 185 7.27 7.66 5.74
CA ILE A 185 7.62 8.52 4.61
C ILE A 185 9.08 8.29 4.21
N THR A 186 10.01 8.33 5.17
CA THR A 186 11.44 8.11 4.90
C THR A 186 11.69 6.74 4.29
N SER A 187 11.12 5.67 4.85
CA SER A 187 11.27 4.31 4.31
C SER A 187 10.64 4.16 2.92
N GLY A 188 9.50 4.81 2.66
CA GLY A 188 8.89 4.79 1.33
C GLY A 188 9.71 5.52 0.28
N VAL A 189 10.33 6.66 0.64
CA VAL A 189 11.26 7.38 -0.24
C VAL A 189 12.52 6.54 -0.51
N ILE A 190 13.09 5.93 0.54
CA ILE A 190 14.23 5.02 0.39
C ILE A 190 13.85 3.86 -0.53
N PHE A 191 12.66 3.27 -0.39
CA PHE A 191 12.24 2.17 -1.24
C PHE A 191 11.99 2.61 -2.69
N ALA A 192 11.47 3.82 -2.93
CA ALA A 192 11.40 4.39 -4.26
C ALA A 192 12.79 4.59 -4.88
N LEU A 193 13.76 5.09 -4.11
CA LEU A 193 15.15 5.23 -4.55
C LEU A 193 15.79 3.87 -4.87
N VAL A 194 15.59 2.87 -4.00
CA VAL A 194 16.07 1.49 -4.24
C VAL A 194 15.43 0.93 -5.52
N THR A 195 14.13 1.15 -5.72
CA THR A 195 13.43 0.73 -6.93
C THR A 195 14.02 1.39 -8.18
N TYR A 196 14.33 2.69 -8.11
CA TYR A 196 15.00 3.42 -9.19
C TYR A 196 16.41 2.88 -9.48
N VAL A 197 17.23 2.70 -8.45
CA VAL A 197 18.59 2.14 -8.61
C VAL A 197 18.54 0.74 -9.21
N LEU A 198 17.58 -0.10 -8.79
CA LEU A 198 17.37 -1.42 -9.40
C LEU A 198 16.97 -1.32 -10.87
N MET A 199 16.15 -0.34 -11.25
CA MET A 199 15.81 -0.09 -12.66
C MET A 199 17.07 0.26 -13.46
N GLU A 200 17.88 1.22 -12.99
CA GLU A 200 19.11 1.63 -13.68
C GLU A 200 20.12 0.46 -13.78
N VAL A 201 20.41 -0.22 -12.68
CA VAL A 201 21.45 -1.26 -12.66
C VAL A 201 21.04 -2.53 -13.40
N LEU A 202 19.77 -2.94 -13.30
CA LEU A 202 19.33 -4.23 -13.84
C LEU A 202 18.65 -4.11 -15.20
N LEU A 203 18.01 -3.00 -15.53
CA LEU A 203 17.38 -2.84 -16.84
C LEU A 203 18.33 -2.21 -17.87
N THR A 204 19.47 -1.66 -17.46
CA THR A 204 20.47 -1.13 -18.41
C THR A 204 21.28 -2.25 -19.07
N ALA A 205 21.55 -2.05 -20.36
CA ALA A 205 22.39 -2.91 -21.19
C ALA A 205 23.83 -2.97 -20.65
#